data_AF-A0A7T0G1U5-F1
#
_entry.id   AF-A0A7T0G1U5-F1
#
_cell.length_a   1.000
_cell.length_b   1.000
_cell.length_c   1.000
_cell.angle_alpha   90.00
_cell.angle_beta   90.00
_cell.angle_gamma   90.00
#
_symmetry.space_group_name_H-M   'P 1'
#
loop_
_entity.id
_entity.type
_entity.pdbx_description
1 polymer ?
#
loop_
_entity_poly.entity_id
_entity_poly.type
_entity_poly.pdbx_seq_one_letter_code
_entity_poly.pdbx_strand_id
1 'polypeptide(L)' 'MESSFLNAGSGSRGIVFGESGRVGHVFNVTNRNGRVFFPDGQIGGPARIGKFDFFRFMRTD' A
#
# COMPACT_ATOMS: atom_id res chain seq x y z
N MET A 1 -9.51 2.13 -3.35
CA MET A 1 -8.08 1.76 -3.39
C MET A 1 -7.91 0.26 -3.60
N GLU A 2 -8.42 -0.57 -2.69
CA GLU A 2 -8.31 -2.02 -2.79
C GLU A 2 -8.89 -2.57 -4.11
N SER A 3 -10.11 -2.16 -4.46
CA SER A 3 -10.77 -2.52 -5.74
C SER A 3 -9.97 -2.13 -6.99
N SER A 4 -9.31 -0.96 -6.98
CA SER A 4 -8.49 -0.48 -8.09
C SER A 4 -7.23 -1.34 -8.28
N PHE A 5 -6.65 -1.81 -7.18
CA PHE A 5 -5.43 -2.62 -7.20
C PHE A 5 -5.70 -4.11 -7.45
N LEU A 6 -6.88 -4.60 -7.05
CA LEU A 6 -7.38 -5.92 -7.43
C LEU A 6 -7.58 -6.01 -8.95
N ASN A 7 -8.15 -4.97 -9.56
CA ASN A 7 -8.32 -4.90 -11.02
C ASN A 7 -7.01 -4.80 -11.80
N ALA A 8 -5.94 -4.28 -11.19
CA ALA A 8 -4.61 -4.27 -11.82
C ALA A 8 -4.01 -5.68 -12.00
N GLY A 9 -4.62 -6.70 -11.40
CA GLY A 9 -4.24 -8.10 -11.59
C GLY A 9 -3.11 -8.57 -10.68
N SER A 10 -2.93 -9.89 -10.64
CA SER A 10 -1.86 -10.55 -9.87
C SER A 10 -0.49 -10.10 -10.38
N GLY A 11 0.44 -9.83 -9.46
CA GLY A 11 1.78 -9.34 -9.76
C GLY A 11 1.91 -7.81 -9.79
N SER A 12 0.81 -7.07 -9.77
CA SER A 12 0.83 -5.60 -9.73
C SER A 12 1.49 -5.08 -8.44
N ARG A 13 2.20 -3.95 -8.57
CA ARG A 13 2.98 -3.28 -7.51
C ARG A 13 2.72 -1.79 -7.55
N GLY A 14 2.80 -1.13 -6.41
CA GLY A 14 2.65 0.32 -6.34
C GLY A 14 3.02 0.89 -4.97
N ILE A 15 2.77 2.19 -4.81
CA ILE A 15 3.05 2.93 -3.58
C ILE A 15 1.75 3.50 -3.02
N VAL A 16 1.62 3.44 -1.70
CA VAL A 16 0.49 3.97 -0.97
C VAL A 16 1.00 4.97 0.05
N PHE A 17 0.43 6.16 0.04
CA PHE A 17 0.67 7.16 1.07
C PHE A 17 -0.39 7.02 2.17
N GLY A 18 0.06 6.81 3.40
CA GLY A 18 -0.77 6.86 4.60
C GLY A 18 -0.52 8.15 5.37
N GLU A 19 -1.59 8.77 5.89
CA GLU A 19 -1.49 9.96 6.74
C GLU A 19 -2.36 9.86 7.99
N SER A 20 -1.88 10.46 9.08
CA SER A 20 -2.65 10.76 10.29
C SER A 20 -2.19 12.11 10.83
N GLY A 21 -3.08 13.10 10.81
CA GLY A 21 -2.76 14.48 11.17
C GLY A 21 -1.59 15.04 10.34
N ARG A 22 -0.45 15.30 11.00
CA ARG A 22 0.76 15.84 10.36
C ARG A 22 1.81 14.77 10.02
N VAL A 23 1.53 13.50 10.32
CA VAL A 23 2.45 12.39 10.06
C VAL A 23 2.04 11.69 8.77
N GLY A 24 2.97 11.60 7.83
CA GLY A 24 2.81 10.87 6.58
C GLY A 24 3.85 9.76 6.43
N HIS A 25 3.48 8.66 5.80
CA HIS A 25 4.38 7.56 5.49
C HIS A 25 4.00 6.89 4.17
N VAL A 26 4.99 6.36 3.44
CA VAL A 26 4.76 5.61 2.20
C VAL A 26 4.99 4.13 2.40
N PHE A 27 4.16 3.31 1.77
CA PHE A 27 4.21 1.85 1.84
C PHE A 27 4.26 1.27 0.44
N ASN A 28 5.03 0.19 0.29
CA ASN A 28 4.87 -0.66 -0.88
C ASN A 28 3.53 -1.41 -0.77
N VAL A 29 2.89 -1.63 -1.91
CA VAL A 29 1.71 -2.49 -2.02
C VAL A 29 1.88 -3.46 -3.19
N THR A 30 1.46 -4.72 -3.00
CA THR A 30 1.53 -5.77 -4.02
C THR A 30 0.24 -6.57 -4.07
N ASN A 31 -0.20 -6.95 -5.26
CA ASN A 31 -1.31 -7.87 -5.46
C ASN A 31 -0.72 -9.25 -5.73
N ARG A 32 -0.95 -10.20 -4.84
CA ARG A 32 -0.54 -11.59 -5.01
C ARG A 32 -1.78 -12.45 -5.07
N ASN A 33 -2.12 -12.94 -6.25
CA ASN A 33 -3.26 -13.82 -6.50
C ASN A 33 -4.59 -13.24 -6.01
N GLY A 34 -4.84 -11.95 -6.26
CA GLY A 34 -6.08 -11.27 -5.87
C GLY A 34 -6.13 -10.90 -4.39
N ARG A 35 -4.99 -10.90 -3.68
CA ARG A 35 -4.87 -10.42 -2.30
C ARG A 35 -3.86 -9.29 -2.23
N VAL A 36 -4.23 -8.22 -1.54
CA VAL A 36 -3.40 -7.04 -1.36
C VAL A 36 -2.50 -7.23 -0.14
N PHE A 37 -1.19 -7.07 -0.35
CA PHE A 37 -0.17 -7.15 0.70
C PHE A 37 0.64 -5.86 0.75
N PHE A 38 1.01 -5.45 1.96
CA PHE A 38 1.87 -4.30 2.21
C PHE A 38 3.21 -4.76 2.78
N PRO A 39 4.19 -5.14 1.94
CA PRO A 39 5.50 -5.55 2.41
C PRO A 39 6.32 -4.34 2.87
N ASP A 40 7.05 -4.52 3.96
CA ASP A 40 7.98 -3.55 4.52
C ASP A 40 9.41 -4.10 4.41
N GLY A 41 10.18 -3.51 3.49
CA GLY A 41 11.56 -3.89 3.22
C GLY A 41 12.55 -3.44 4.30
N GLN A 42 12.17 -2.50 5.19
CA GLN A 42 13.05 -2.04 6.26
C GLN A 42 13.13 -3.04 7.41
N ILE A 43 12.01 -3.73 7.69
CA ILE A 43 11.90 -4.68 8.80
C ILE A 43 11.76 -6.14 8.36
N GLY A 44 11.60 -6.41 7.06
CA GLY A 44 11.50 -7.76 6.51
C GLY A 44 10.15 -8.46 6.77
N GLY A 45 9.05 -7.72 6.79
CA GLY A 45 7.73 -8.24 7.18
C GLY A 45 6.55 -7.42 6.65
N PRO A 46 5.33 -7.57 7.21
CA PRO A 46 4.20 -6.72 6.87
C PRO A 46 4.37 -5.31 7.45
N ALA A 47 4.00 -4.29 6.67
CA ALA A 47 4.01 -2.91 7.09
C ALA A 47 3.02 -2.65 8.24
N ARG A 48 3.40 -1.78 9.17
CA ARG A 48 2.56 -1.34 10.29
C ARG A 48 1.62 -0.21 9.85
N ILE A 49 0.57 -0.56 9.12
CA ILE A 49 -0.37 0.43 8.54
C ILE A 49 -1.44 0.92 9.52
N GLY A 50 -1.72 0.21 10.63
CA GLY A 50 -2.84 0.53 11.53
C GLY A 50 -2.73 1.85 12.32
N LYS A 51 -1.69 2.66 12.11
CA LYS A 51 -1.49 3.97 12.75
C LYS A 51 -1.93 5.16 11.89
N PHE A 52 -2.45 4.92 10.69
CA PHE A 52 -2.81 5.96 9.72
C PHE A 52 -4.31 5.95 9.46
N ASP A 53 -4.90 7.14 9.36
CA ASP A 53 -6.35 7.33 9.24
C ASP A 53 -6.80 7.33 7.77
N PHE A 54 -5.94 7.82 6.87
CA PHE A 54 -6.24 7.94 5.45
C PHE A 54 -5.16 7.28 4.60
N PHE A 55 -5.58 6.68 3.49
CA PHE A 55 -4.70 6.01 2.53
C PHE A 55 -5.02 6.46 1.11
N ARG A 56 -3.98 6.82 0.35
CA ARG A 56 -4.08 7.19 -1.06
C ARG A 56 -3.09 6.39 -1.88
N PHE A 57 -3.57 5.76 -2.95
CA PHE A 57 -2.71 5.12 -3.93
C PHE A 57 -2.00 6.21 -4.75
N MET A 58 -0.68 6.14 -4.84
CA MET A 58 0.10 7.07 -5.63
C MET A 58 0.17 6.56 -7.06
N ARG A 59 -0.43 7.31 -8.00
CA ARG A 59 -0.22 7.09 -9.43
C ARG A 59 1.05 7.82 -9.84
N THR A 60 1.84 7.17 -10.68
CA THR A 60 2.89 7.83 -11.46
C THR A 60 2.29 8.12 -12.81
N ASP A 61 2.21 9.40 -13.16
CA ASP A 61 1.79 9.86 -14.48
C ASP A 61 2.93 9.67 -15.50
#